data_AF-A0A7R9RID8-F1
#
_entry.id   AF-A0A7R9RID8-F1
#
_cell.length_a   1.000
_cell.length_b   1.000
_cell.length_c   1.000
_cell.angle_alpha   90.00
_cell.angle_beta   90.00
_cell.angle_gamma   90.00
#
_symmetry.space_group_name_H-M   'P 1'
#
loop_
_entity.id
_entity.type
_entity.pdbx_description
1 polymer ?
#
loop_
_entity_poly.entity_id
_entity_poly.type
_entity_poly.pdbx_seq_one_letter_code
_entity_poly.pdbx_strand_id
1 'polypeptide(L)'
;KSMMHYGSDYFSANGSYTLTTIDPYAMAAIGGRPQTFRYSDAAFLNRAYTCDKINEAKCPSTTCMNGGYVTQDCTCRCPENTVGGRCNTVTGPFFSDVPKCGGTVTTEREVTSFVNGVSTADRCTFKIEAPNCKLPVITFTHAKFYWVDCCYANQLTAEISRTYFGVTFCKEANVPIGKPLVSDSQRAALYSFTYITGSKIHGFKANITFIRDPACDAPQTTTKTTTTTTTTTRTTTTATTTPEPPSYCVSTELGTNSFNYTTPGYPKTVDPNSKCKYDRKPAQNTDIIFTKAQISLKFGAQDRIMFQDTYLPTGFTGTQGDLVIYHLWPIKMSYTAGATPGQGFSVTHTPVTGLPTPCNGETFNMTTRESRFIKNPLVGYPEKSVSCAFKIVAPTGKRLTIIGIKMGLTSKEYFAAKSYLPTNEFFETVSTNPFSTVSNTVILYYIGSSTYTPWEIKVSVV
;
A
#
# COMPACT_ATOMS: atom_id res chain seq x y z
N LYS A 1 -19.71 13.63 13.36
CA LYS A 1 -18.81 12.61 12.77
C LYS A 1 -17.64 12.44 13.73
N SER A 2 -17.47 11.27 14.37
CA SER A 2 -16.24 10.99 15.15
C SER A 2 -15.10 10.77 14.17
N MET A 3 -13.95 11.39 14.41
CA MET A 3 -12.80 11.32 13.50
C MET A 3 -11.57 11.10 14.35
N MET A 4 -11.09 9.86 14.34
CA MET A 4 -9.95 9.35 15.09
C MET A 4 -8.90 10.43 15.37
N HIS A 5 -8.50 10.55 16.65
CA HIS A 5 -7.41 11.43 17.07
C HIS A 5 -6.10 11.09 16.36
N TYR A 6 -5.91 9.83 16.00
CA TYR A 6 -4.75 9.36 15.25
C TYR A 6 -4.86 9.69 13.76
N GLY A 7 -3.74 10.16 13.19
CA GLY A 7 -3.58 10.34 11.75
C GLY A 7 -3.45 9.03 11.01
N SER A 8 -3.55 9.13 9.69
CA SER A 8 -3.47 8.00 8.77
C SER A 8 -2.17 7.22 8.87
N ASP A 9 -1.07 7.89 9.19
CA ASP A 9 0.28 7.39 9.30
C ASP A 9 0.75 7.16 10.75
N TYR A 10 -0.13 7.32 11.73
CA TYR A 10 0.24 7.07 13.13
C TYR A 10 0.60 5.59 13.32
N PHE A 11 1.54 5.28 14.22
CA PHE A 11 2.05 3.91 14.40
C PHE A 11 2.79 3.34 13.17
N SER A 12 3.05 4.16 12.15
CA SER A 12 3.83 3.76 10.99
C SER A 12 5.33 3.82 11.27
N ALA A 13 6.04 2.72 11.02
CA ALA A 13 7.50 2.68 11.08
C ALA A 13 8.16 3.19 9.77
N ASN A 14 7.40 3.25 8.67
CA ASN A 14 7.90 3.53 7.33
C ASN A 14 7.23 4.76 6.66
N GLY A 15 6.41 5.50 7.42
CA GLY A 15 5.66 6.66 6.93
C GLY A 15 4.48 6.32 6.00
N SER A 16 4.16 5.04 5.81
CA SER A 16 2.95 4.61 5.09
C SER A 16 1.71 4.69 5.98
N TYR A 17 0.52 4.76 5.39
CA TYR A 17 -0.71 4.73 6.18
C TYR A 17 -0.88 3.37 6.87
N THR A 18 -1.25 3.41 8.15
CA THR A 18 -1.63 2.25 8.98
C THR A 18 -3.14 2.25 9.26
N LEU A 19 -3.76 3.42 9.15
CA LEU A 19 -5.19 3.64 9.29
C LEU A 19 -5.72 4.19 7.97
N THR A 20 -6.79 3.58 7.47
CA THR A 20 -7.54 4.08 6.32
C THR A 20 -9.02 4.13 6.65
N THR A 21 -9.73 5.12 6.13
CA THR A 21 -11.17 5.27 6.35
C THR A 21 -11.95 4.51 5.28
N ILE A 22 -13.07 3.91 5.69
CA ILE A 22 -14.00 3.25 4.74
C ILE A 22 -14.49 4.26 3.69
N ASP A 23 -14.77 5.49 4.13
CA ASP A 23 -15.05 6.62 3.27
C ASP A 23 -13.76 7.42 3.02
N PRO A 24 -13.21 7.43 1.79
CA PRO A 24 -12.06 8.26 1.42
C PRO A 24 -12.15 9.74 1.84
N TYR A 25 -13.34 10.35 1.88
CA TYR A 25 -13.48 11.75 2.31
C TYR A 25 -13.15 11.96 3.78
N ALA A 26 -13.28 10.91 4.60
CA ALA A 26 -12.92 10.98 6.00
C ALA A 26 -11.40 10.90 6.22
N MET A 27 -10.61 10.57 5.19
CA MET A 27 -9.17 10.35 5.30
C MET A 27 -8.42 11.62 5.68
N ALA A 28 -8.76 12.75 5.04
CA ALA A 28 -8.26 14.07 5.44
C ALA A 28 -8.68 14.47 6.86
N ALA A 29 -9.71 13.83 7.40
CA ALA A 29 -10.40 14.30 8.57
C ALA A 29 -9.89 13.64 9.88
N ILE A 30 -9.25 12.47 9.79
CA ILE A 30 -8.61 11.76 10.92
C ILE A 30 -7.23 12.35 11.26
N GLY A 31 -6.83 12.47 12.52
CA GLY A 31 -5.49 12.98 12.88
C GLY A 31 -5.29 14.48 12.73
N GLY A 32 -6.37 15.26 12.72
CA GLY A 32 -6.32 16.70 12.48
C GLY A 32 -5.71 17.52 13.61
N ARG A 33 -5.57 17.00 14.84
CA ARG A 33 -5.00 17.73 15.98
C ARG A 33 -4.31 16.77 16.98
N PRO A 34 -2.97 16.79 17.09
CA PRO A 34 -2.24 15.87 17.97
C PRO A 34 -2.51 16.08 19.47
N GLN A 35 -3.03 17.24 19.88
CA GLN A 35 -3.07 17.66 21.29
C GLN A 35 -4.48 17.67 21.91
N THR A 36 -5.57 17.56 21.14
CA THR A 36 -6.94 17.61 21.70
C THR A 36 -7.92 16.76 20.89
N PHE A 37 -8.86 16.13 21.59
CA PHE A 37 -10.01 15.49 20.95
C PHE A 37 -10.84 16.51 20.18
N ARG A 38 -11.29 16.15 18.97
CA ARG A 38 -12.35 16.91 18.30
C ARG A 38 -13.61 16.86 19.17
N TYR A 39 -14.47 17.85 19.00
CA TYR A 39 -15.71 17.96 19.76
C TYR A 39 -16.51 16.65 19.77
N SER A 40 -16.67 16.03 18.59
CA SER A 40 -17.41 14.77 18.43
C SER A 40 -16.85 13.60 19.23
N ASP A 41 -15.52 13.48 19.29
CA ASP A 41 -14.86 12.39 20.01
C ASP A 41 -14.94 12.63 21.51
N ALA A 42 -14.72 13.88 21.93
CA ALA A 42 -14.87 14.28 23.31
C ALA A 42 -16.32 14.10 23.79
N ALA A 43 -17.31 14.52 22.99
CA ALA A 43 -18.73 14.35 23.30
C ALA A 43 -19.13 12.87 23.36
N PHE A 44 -18.62 12.05 22.43
CA PHE A 44 -18.83 10.60 22.45
C PHE A 44 -18.29 9.97 23.73
N LEU A 45 -17.03 10.26 24.09
CA LEU A 45 -16.41 9.74 25.30
C LEU A 45 -17.15 10.22 26.56
N ASN A 46 -17.50 11.50 26.63
CA ASN A 46 -18.25 12.03 27.78
C ASN A 46 -19.60 11.32 27.95
N ARG A 47 -20.33 11.04 26.87
CA ARG A 47 -21.58 10.27 26.91
C ARG A 47 -21.37 8.81 27.26
N ALA A 48 -20.37 8.17 26.65
CA ALA A 48 -20.06 6.76 26.88
C ALA A 48 -19.68 6.49 28.34
N TYR A 49 -18.94 7.41 28.95
CA TYR A 49 -18.56 7.34 30.37
C TYR A 49 -19.50 8.12 31.30
N THR A 50 -20.64 8.63 30.79
CA THR A 50 -21.67 9.35 31.56
C THR A 50 -21.16 10.61 32.28
N CYS A 51 -20.02 11.15 31.86
CA CYS A 51 -19.42 12.35 32.43
C CYS A 51 -20.32 13.57 32.24
N ASP A 52 -21.03 13.65 31.12
CA ASP A 52 -22.00 14.72 30.84
C ASP A 52 -23.12 14.74 31.87
N LYS A 53 -23.74 13.59 32.18
CA LYS A 53 -24.80 13.50 33.20
C LYS A 53 -24.28 13.78 34.61
N ILE A 54 -23.07 13.33 34.93
CA ILE A 54 -22.43 13.64 36.23
C ILE A 54 -22.25 15.15 36.38
N ASN A 55 -21.81 15.82 35.32
CA ASN A 55 -21.62 17.26 35.33
C ASN A 55 -22.96 18.01 35.35
N GLU A 56 -23.98 17.56 34.61
CA GLU A 56 -25.34 18.12 34.69
C GLU A 56 -25.92 18.04 36.11
N ALA A 57 -25.72 16.91 36.80
CA ALA A 57 -26.16 16.76 38.19
C ALA A 57 -25.41 17.69 39.16
N LYS A 58 -24.12 17.94 38.93
CA LYS A 58 -23.31 18.90 39.71
C LYS A 58 -23.64 20.36 39.39
N CYS A 59 -24.12 20.62 38.18
CA CYS A 59 -24.33 21.96 37.64
C CYS A 59 -25.80 22.14 37.20
N PRO A 60 -26.78 22.08 38.12
CA PRO A 60 -28.21 22.01 37.78
C PRO A 60 -28.74 23.27 37.06
N SER A 61 -28.03 24.40 37.14
CA SER A 61 -28.38 25.65 36.45
C SER A 61 -27.86 25.73 35.00
N THR A 62 -27.03 24.77 34.58
CA THR A 62 -26.40 24.75 33.26
C THR A 62 -27.06 23.67 32.39
N THR A 63 -27.78 24.11 31.35
CA THR A 63 -28.34 23.23 30.32
C THR A 63 -27.77 23.62 28.97
N CYS A 64 -27.15 22.67 28.28
CA CYS A 64 -26.56 22.88 26.97
C CYS A 64 -27.54 22.48 25.86
N MET A 65 -27.60 23.28 24.79
CA MET A 65 -28.48 23.08 23.66
C MET A 65 -27.71 22.61 22.42
N ASN A 66 -28.45 22.27 21.36
CA ASN A 66 -27.92 22.00 20.02
C ASN A 66 -26.78 20.97 20.01
N GLY A 67 -26.91 19.94 20.86
CA GLY A 67 -25.94 18.85 20.95
C GLY A 67 -24.78 19.10 21.90
N GLY A 68 -24.61 20.31 22.46
CA GLY A 68 -23.62 20.65 23.49
C GLY A 68 -23.69 19.78 24.75
N TYR A 69 -22.62 19.76 25.54
CA TYR A 69 -22.57 19.01 26.81
C TYR A 69 -21.91 19.82 27.94
N VAL A 70 -22.31 19.54 29.18
CA VAL A 70 -21.80 20.23 30.38
C VAL A 70 -20.41 19.70 30.74
N THR A 71 -19.46 20.61 30.91
CA THR A 71 -18.11 20.31 31.37
C THR A 71 -18.01 20.35 32.89
N GLN A 72 -16.89 19.90 33.45
CA GLN A 72 -16.66 19.88 34.89
C GLN A 72 -16.71 21.28 35.53
N ASP A 73 -16.44 22.33 34.74
CA ASP A 73 -16.44 23.73 35.20
C ASP A 73 -17.84 24.38 35.13
N CYS A 74 -18.90 23.58 35.00
CA CYS A 74 -20.28 24.04 34.83
C CYS A 74 -20.52 24.95 33.61
N THR A 75 -19.70 24.82 32.57
CA THR A 75 -19.88 25.52 31.28
C THR A 75 -20.25 24.56 30.16
N CYS A 76 -20.93 25.06 29.13
CA CYS A 76 -21.27 24.27 27.95
C CYS A 76 -20.13 24.22 26.95
N ARG A 77 -19.72 23.01 26.55
CA ARG A 77 -18.88 22.81 25.38
C ARG A 77 -19.75 22.62 24.15
N CYS A 78 -19.59 23.51 23.19
CA CYS A 78 -20.45 23.58 22.00
C CYS A 78 -19.88 22.83 20.80
N PRO A 79 -20.74 22.19 19.98
CA PRO A 79 -20.34 21.70 18.66
C PRO A 79 -19.89 22.84 17.75
N GLU A 80 -19.18 22.49 16.67
CA GLU A 80 -18.79 23.46 15.65
C GLU A 80 -20.01 24.22 15.11
N ASN A 81 -19.79 25.50 14.80
CA ASN A 81 -20.82 26.42 14.34
C ASN A 81 -22.03 26.56 15.28
N THR A 82 -21.81 26.36 16.58
CA THR A 82 -22.73 26.80 17.62
C THR A 82 -22.00 27.62 18.68
N VAL A 83 -22.65 28.67 19.14
CA VAL A 83 -22.06 29.65 20.07
C VAL A 83 -23.07 30.05 21.15
N GLY A 84 -22.60 30.81 22.13
CA GLY A 84 -23.35 31.22 23.31
C GLY A 84 -23.08 30.32 24.52
N GLY A 85 -23.32 30.84 25.72
CA GLY A 85 -23.03 30.11 26.98
C GLY A 85 -23.81 28.80 27.16
N ARG A 86 -24.86 28.59 26.35
CA ARG A 86 -25.65 27.35 26.28
C ARG A 86 -25.64 26.70 24.89
N CYS A 87 -24.75 27.13 23.98
CA CYS A 87 -24.72 26.68 22.58
C CYS A 87 -26.04 26.94 21.83
N ASN A 88 -26.80 27.96 22.24
CA ASN A 88 -28.16 28.23 21.78
C ASN A 88 -28.21 28.90 20.39
N THR A 89 -27.11 29.50 19.94
CA THR A 89 -27.03 30.17 18.64
C THR A 89 -26.34 29.28 17.62
N VAL A 90 -27.03 28.89 16.56
CA VAL A 90 -26.47 28.11 15.44
C VAL A 90 -25.99 29.08 14.36
N THR A 91 -24.70 29.05 14.05
CA THR A 91 -24.06 29.94 13.06
C THR A 91 -23.75 29.22 11.74
N GLY A 92 -24.07 27.94 11.64
CA GLY A 92 -23.79 27.11 10.48
C GLY A 92 -24.03 25.62 10.74
N PRO A 93 -23.64 24.73 9.81
CA PRO A 93 -23.81 23.29 9.97
C PRO A 93 -22.91 22.73 11.08
N PHE A 94 -23.44 21.81 11.90
CA PHE A 94 -22.76 21.19 13.06
C PHE A 94 -21.45 20.46 12.75
N PHE A 95 -21.21 20.16 11.48
CA PHE A 95 -20.00 19.50 10.98
C PHE A 95 -19.57 20.23 9.70
N SER A 96 -18.76 21.27 9.82
CA SER A 96 -18.20 21.97 8.66
C SER A 96 -16.81 21.45 8.33
N ASP A 97 -16.64 20.14 8.22
CA ASP A 97 -15.49 19.56 7.51
C ASP A 97 -15.79 19.57 6.00
N VAL A 98 -16.18 20.72 5.44
CA VAL A 98 -16.06 20.91 4.00
C VAL A 98 -14.55 20.97 3.76
N PRO A 99 -13.95 20.00 3.04
CA PRO A 99 -12.54 20.09 2.71
C PRO A 99 -12.31 21.47 2.07
N LYS A 100 -11.41 22.29 2.63
CA LYS A 100 -11.16 23.64 2.10
C LYS A 100 -10.70 23.61 0.63
N CYS A 101 -10.24 22.45 0.20
CA CYS A 101 -9.85 22.08 -1.15
C CYS A 101 -10.21 20.60 -1.39
N GLY A 102 -10.49 20.23 -2.64
CA GLY A 102 -10.86 18.86 -3.00
C GLY A 102 -12.23 18.74 -3.66
N GLY A 103 -12.86 17.59 -3.48
CA GLY A 103 -14.21 17.28 -3.93
C GLY A 103 -14.27 16.06 -4.87
N THR A 104 -15.47 15.79 -5.39
CA THR A 104 -15.68 14.72 -6.37
C THR A 104 -15.27 15.20 -7.77
N VAL A 105 -14.65 14.32 -8.54
CA VAL A 105 -14.25 14.50 -9.92
C VAL A 105 -14.92 13.40 -10.73
N THR A 106 -16.04 13.74 -11.37
CA THR A 106 -16.81 12.83 -12.24
C THR A 106 -16.63 13.16 -13.73
N THR A 107 -16.06 14.33 -14.03
CA THR A 107 -15.77 14.81 -15.37
C THR A 107 -14.28 15.13 -15.49
N GLU A 108 -13.74 15.00 -16.70
CA GLU A 108 -12.35 15.34 -16.97
C GLU A 108 -12.10 16.82 -16.65
N ARG A 109 -11.08 17.08 -15.84
CA ARG A 109 -10.69 18.43 -15.45
C ARG A 109 -9.32 18.43 -14.79
N GLU A 110 -8.77 19.62 -14.67
CA GLU A 110 -7.61 19.85 -13.82
C GLU A 110 -8.04 20.04 -12.35
N VAL A 111 -7.22 19.53 -11.43
CA VAL A 111 -7.39 19.68 -9.98
C VAL A 111 -6.12 20.27 -9.36
N THR A 112 -6.28 21.13 -8.36
CA THR A 112 -5.18 21.78 -7.63
C THR A 112 -5.37 21.69 -6.12
N SER A 113 -4.29 21.44 -5.38
CA SER A 113 -4.32 21.44 -3.90
C SER A 113 -4.06 22.81 -3.28
N PHE A 114 -3.98 23.86 -4.08
CA PHE A 114 -3.76 25.24 -3.64
C PHE A 114 -4.79 26.14 -4.32
N VAL A 115 -5.12 27.24 -3.66
CA VAL A 115 -6.10 28.23 -4.12
C VAL A 115 -5.38 29.55 -4.34
N ASN A 116 -5.51 30.14 -5.54
CA ASN A 116 -4.88 31.42 -5.91
C ASN A 116 -3.36 31.47 -5.66
N GLY A 117 -2.67 30.35 -5.86
CA GLY A 117 -1.21 30.25 -5.65
C GLY A 117 -0.77 30.28 -4.17
N VAL A 118 -1.72 30.23 -3.23
CA VAL A 118 -1.43 30.17 -1.80
C VAL A 118 -1.69 28.74 -1.30
N SER A 119 -0.68 28.16 -0.65
CA SER A 119 -0.85 26.94 0.12
C SER A 119 -1.74 27.24 1.31
N THR A 120 -2.97 26.73 1.28
CA THR A 120 -3.77 26.61 2.50
C THR A 120 -3.16 25.46 3.28
N ALA A 121 -2.56 25.68 4.45
CA ALA A 121 -2.09 24.58 5.30
C ALA A 121 -3.29 23.72 5.70
N ASP A 122 -3.57 22.73 4.85
CA ASP A 122 -4.81 22.00 4.87
C ASP A 122 -4.63 20.67 4.14
N ARG A 123 -5.65 19.85 4.32
CA ARG A 123 -5.77 18.55 3.69
C ARG A 123 -6.74 18.65 2.54
N CYS A 124 -6.28 18.31 1.35
CA CYS A 124 -7.15 18.23 0.17
C CYS A 124 -7.45 16.76 -0.13
N THR A 125 -8.68 16.48 -0.52
CA THR A 125 -9.08 15.14 -0.97
C THR A 125 -9.90 15.24 -2.24
N PHE A 126 -9.39 14.63 -3.31
CA PHE A 126 -10.10 14.50 -4.58
C PHE A 126 -10.54 13.06 -4.74
N LYS A 127 -11.86 12.83 -4.78
CA LYS A 127 -12.43 11.53 -5.13
C LYS A 127 -12.70 11.52 -6.62
N ILE A 128 -12.09 10.59 -7.34
CA ILE A 128 -12.22 10.51 -8.79
C ILE A 128 -13.10 9.30 -9.09
N GLU A 129 -14.22 9.55 -9.75
CA GLU A 129 -15.18 8.52 -10.15
C GLU A 129 -15.32 8.57 -11.66
N ALA A 130 -14.75 7.58 -12.34
CA ALA A 130 -14.88 7.46 -13.77
C ALA A 130 -16.32 7.06 -14.14
N PRO A 131 -16.84 7.54 -15.28
CA PRO A 131 -18.07 7.01 -15.86
C PRO A 131 -17.99 5.50 -16.09
N ASN A 132 -19.15 4.87 -16.26
CA ASN A 132 -19.23 3.44 -16.58
C ASN A 132 -18.28 3.06 -17.73
N CYS A 133 -17.59 1.94 -17.55
CA CYS A 133 -16.62 1.41 -18.52
C CYS A 133 -15.44 2.33 -18.82
N LYS A 134 -15.08 3.17 -17.85
CA LYS A 134 -13.85 3.95 -17.91
C LYS A 134 -13.00 3.81 -16.64
N LEU A 135 -11.70 4.05 -16.79
CA LEU A 135 -10.72 4.07 -15.72
C LEU A 135 -10.14 5.48 -15.58
N PRO A 136 -10.02 6.03 -14.35
CA PRO A 136 -9.29 7.25 -14.06
C PRO A 136 -7.83 7.19 -14.52
N VAL A 137 -7.39 8.29 -15.12
CA VAL A 137 -5.98 8.57 -15.42
C VAL A 137 -5.62 9.90 -14.78
N ILE A 138 -4.58 9.88 -13.95
CA ILE A 138 -4.08 11.04 -13.21
C ILE A 138 -2.71 11.40 -13.77
N THR A 139 -2.57 12.61 -14.30
CA THR A 139 -1.30 13.12 -14.81
C THR A 139 -0.91 14.37 -14.06
N PHE A 140 0.11 14.29 -13.22
CA PHE A 140 0.61 15.46 -12.50
C PHE A 140 1.33 16.40 -13.47
N THR A 141 0.95 17.68 -13.46
CA THR A 141 1.60 18.74 -14.25
C THR A 141 2.52 19.61 -13.39
N HIS A 142 2.26 19.64 -12.09
CA HIS A 142 3.08 20.35 -11.11
C HIS A 142 3.01 19.65 -9.76
N ALA A 143 4.13 19.61 -9.04
CA ALA A 143 4.16 19.27 -7.64
C ALA A 143 5.32 19.99 -6.99
N LYS A 144 5.08 20.60 -5.83
CA LYS A 144 6.10 21.32 -5.07
C LYS A 144 5.85 21.12 -3.60
N PHE A 145 6.80 20.53 -2.90
CA PHE A 145 6.68 20.24 -1.48
C PHE A 145 7.85 20.86 -0.73
N TYR A 146 7.58 21.35 0.47
CA TYR A 146 8.65 21.83 1.34
C TYR A 146 9.40 20.63 1.91
N TRP A 147 10.73 20.69 1.83
CA TRP A 147 11.63 19.59 2.15
C TRP A 147 11.81 19.45 3.67
N VAL A 148 10.96 18.64 4.29
CA VAL A 148 11.14 18.07 5.64
C VAL A 148 10.74 16.61 5.57
N ASP A 149 11.08 15.82 6.59
CA ASP A 149 10.72 14.41 6.69
C ASP A 149 9.27 14.13 6.23
N CYS A 150 9.14 13.05 5.43
CA CYS A 150 7.87 12.56 4.89
C CYS A 150 6.76 12.50 5.95
N CYS A 151 7.12 12.24 7.21
CA CYS A 151 6.18 12.00 8.30
C CYS A 151 5.52 13.28 8.87
N TYR A 152 6.00 14.50 8.56
CA TYR A 152 5.59 15.68 9.33
C TYR A 152 5.10 16.89 8.52
N ALA A 153 5.57 17.09 7.29
CA ALA A 153 5.34 18.38 6.61
C ALA A 153 4.43 18.31 5.38
N ASN A 154 4.76 17.46 4.41
CA ASN A 154 4.05 17.41 3.12
C ASN A 154 3.95 15.99 2.59
N GLN A 155 2.74 15.58 2.23
CA GLN A 155 2.48 14.30 1.60
C GLN A 155 1.46 14.48 0.48
N LEU A 156 1.67 13.76 -0.63
CA LEU A 156 0.69 13.56 -1.69
C LEU A 156 0.53 12.05 -1.87
N THR A 157 -0.66 11.52 -1.66
CA THR A 157 -0.95 10.10 -1.85
C THR A 157 -1.92 9.92 -3.00
N ALA A 158 -1.55 9.09 -3.98
CA ALA A 158 -2.40 8.70 -5.09
C ALA A 158 -2.88 7.25 -4.92
N GLU A 159 -4.16 7.07 -4.62
CA GLU A 159 -4.81 5.77 -4.52
C GLU A 159 -5.41 5.42 -5.89
N ILE A 160 -4.75 4.50 -6.59
CA ILE A 160 -5.11 4.07 -7.95
C ILE A 160 -5.54 2.61 -8.01
N SER A 161 -5.53 1.89 -6.89
CA SER A 161 -5.85 0.45 -6.84
C SER A 161 -6.85 0.12 -5.74
N ARG A 162 -7.70 -0.90 -5.97
CA ARG A 162 -8.61 -1.43 -4.93
C ARG A 162 -7.89 -2.14 -3.77
N THR A 163 -6.64 -2.55 -3.94
CA THR A 163 -5.96 -3.48 -3.01
C THR A 163 -5.15 -2.81 -1.88
N TYR A 164 -5.56 -1.62 -1.44
CA TYR A 164 -4.99 -0.88 -0.30
C TYR A 164 -3.60 -0.24 -0.51
N PHE A 165 -3.48 0.93 0.14
CA PHE A 165 -2.37 1.88 0.24
C PHE A 165 -1.94 2.51 -1.11
N GLY A 166 -2.45 3.71 -1.35
CA GLY A 166 -2.00 4.54 -2.47
C GLY A 166 -0.50 4.85 -2.42
N VAL A 167 0.04 5.32 -3.53
CA VAL A 167 1.45 5.70 -3.63
C VAL A 167 1.64 7.07 -3.01
N THR A 168 2.43 7.16 -1.94
CA THR A 168 2.76 8.43 -1.28
C THR A 168 4.05 9.04 -1.83
N PHE A 169 3.96 10.31 -2.19
CA PHE A 169 5.05 11.16 -2.63
C PHE A 169 5.26 12.26 -1.60
N CYS A 170 6.47 12.36 -1.04
CA CYS A 170 6.84 13.44 -0.13
C CYS A 170 8.03 14.27 -0.65
N LYS A 171 8.55 13.92 -1.83
CA LYS A 171 9.58 14.69 -2.54
C LYS A 171 9.08 15.01 -3.94
N GLU A 172 9.28 16.26 -4.35
CA GLU A 172 8.93 16.74 -5.70
C GLU A 172 9.57 15.84 -6.79
N ALA A 173 10.85 15.49 -6.62
CA ALA A 173 11.58 14.62 -7.55
C ALA A 173 10.97 13.21 -7.72
N ASN A 174 10.12 12.76 -6.78
CA ASN A 174 9.49 11.45 -6.83
C ASN A 174 8.09 11.49 -7.45
N VAL A 175 7.52 12.68 -7.65
CA VAL A 175 6.23 12.80 -8.34
C VAL A 175 6.46 12.56 -9.83
N PRO A 176 5.68 11.66 -10.46
CA PRO A 176 5.87 11.32 -11.86
C PRO A 176 5.24 12.40 -12.77
N ILE A 177 5.82 13.60 -12.79
CA ILE A 177 5.34 14.73 -13.61
C ILE A 177 5.29 14.34 -15.08
N GLY A 178 4.15 14.63 -15.73
CA GLY A 178 3.89 14.30 -17.14
C GLY A 178 3.64 12.83 -17.43
N LYS A 179 3.76 11.93 -16.45
CA LYS A 179 3.53 10.50 -16.62
C LYS A 179 2.15 10.11 -16.06
N PRO A 180 1.33 9.39 -16.85
CA PRO A 180 -0.01 9.02 -16.41
C PRO A 180 0.02 7.90 -15.35
N LEU A 181 -0.72 8.08 -14.28
CA LEU A 181 -1.09 7.03 -13.32
C LEU A 181 -2.49 6.54 -13.66
N VAL A 182 -2.59 5.29 -14.11
CA VAL A 182 -3.87 4.67 -14.51
C VAL A 182 -4.40 3.83 -13.36
N SER A 183 -5.67 4.03 -13.01
CA SER A 183 -6.32 3.21 -12.00
C SER A 183 -6.72 1.84 -12.53
N ASP A 184 -6.68 0.82 -11.66
CA ASP A 184 -7.23 -0.52 -11.95
C ASP A 184 -8.73 -0.64 -11.68
N SER A 185 -9.38 0.46 -11.30
CA SER A 185 -10.78 0.51 -10.96
C SER A 185 -11.44 1.79 -11.49
N GLN A 186 -12.77 1.84 -11.50
CA GLN A 186 -13.52 3.05 -11.84
C GLN A 186 -13.39 4.16 -10.78
N ARG A 187 -12.61 3.93 -9.72
CA ARG A 187 -12.40 4.85 -8.60
C ARG A 187 -10.92 5.07 -8.35
N ALA A 188 -10.55 6.31 -8.12
CA ALA A 188 -9.24 6.71 -7.63
C ALA A 188 -9.39 7.83 -6.61
N ALA A 189 -8.35 8.09 -5.83
CA ALA A 189 -8.32 9.23 -4.92
C ALA A 189 -6.94 9.90 -4.88
N LEU A 190 -6.96 11.21 -4.68
CA LEU A 190 -5.76 11.99 -4.34
C LEU A 190 -5.94 12.60 -2.97
N TYR A 191 -4.98 12.37 -2.10
CA TYR A 191 -4.90 12.98 -0.77
C TYR A 191 -3.66 13.86 -0.73
N SER A 192 -3.79 15.10 -0.30
CA SER A 192 -2.61 15.90 0.02
C SER A 192 -2.72 16.47 1.41
N PHE A 193 -1.59 16.52 2.10
CA PHE A 193 -1.43 17.17 3.39
C PHE A 193 -0.28 18.16 3.31
N THR A 194 -0.50 19.38 3.76
CA THR A 194 0.57 20.36 3.96
C THR A 194 0.40 21.05 5.32
N TYR A 195 1.44 20.98 6.16
CA TYR A 195 1.44 21.63 7.48
C TYR A 195 1.94 23.08 7.42
N ILE A 196 2.45 23.54 6.27
CA ILE A 196 3.14 24.82 6.15
C ILE A 196 2.23 25.84 5.44
N THR A 197 1.89 26.91 6.17
CA THR A 197 1.24 28.12 5.64
C THR A 197 2.30 29.11 5.13
N GLY A 198 2.10 29.71 3.95
CA GLY A 198 2.99 30.78 3.47
C GLY A 198 2.81 31.18 2.00
N SER A 199 3.55 32.20 1.58
CA SER A 199 3.49 32.87 0.26
C SER A 199 4.21 32.12 -0.87
N LYS A 200 4.61 30.86 -0.68
CA LYS A 200 5.16 30.00 -1.73
C LYS A 200 4.16 28.89 -2.07
N ILE A 201 3.99 28.61 -3.36
CA ILE A 201 3.13 27.52 -3.84
C ILE A 201 3.73 26.19 -3.34
N HIS A 202 3.02 25.55 -2.40
CA HIS A 202 3.26 24.18 -1.97
C HIS A 202 1.98 23.38 -2.26
N GLY A 203 2.12 22.22 -2.90
CA GLY A 203 0.99 21.42 -3.36
C GLY A 203 1.21 20.79 -4.73
N PHE A 204 0.12 20.43 -5.39
CA PHE A 204 0.15 19.79 -6.71
C PHE A 204 -0.93 20.34 -7.64
N LYS A 205 -0.72 20.10 -8.94
CA LYS A 205 -1.66 20.28 -10.04
C LYS A 205 -1.68 18.98 -10.84
N ALA A 206 -2.87 18.46 -11.14
CA ALA A 206 -3.02 17.23 -11.91
C ALA A 206 -4.19 17.34 -12.89
N ASN A 207 -3.99 16.80 -14.09
CA ASN A 207 -5.06 16.57 -15.05
C ASN A 207 -5.68 15.20 -14.79
N ILE A 208 -7.01 15.18 -14.68
CA ILE A 208 -7.79 13.96 -14.53
C ILE A 208 -8.51 13.70 -15.85
N THR A 209 -8.23 12.56 -16.46
CA THR A 209 -8.90 12.07 -17.68
C THR A 209 -9.43 10.65 -17.49
N PHE A 210 -10.21 10.15 -18.44
CA PHE A 210 -10.81 8.82 -18.36
C PHE A 210 -10.58 8.00 -19.63
N ILE A 211 -9.95 6.83 -19.49
CA ILE A 211 -9.73 5.89 -20.60
C ILE A 211 -10.73 4.75 -20.56
N ARG A 212 -10.96 4.05 -21.68
CA ARG A 212 -11.85 2.88 -21.72
C ARG A 212 -11.32 1.75 -20.83
N ASP A 213 -12.20 1.13 -20.07
CA ASP A 213 -11.90 -0.08 -19.29
C ASP A 213 -11.92 -1.30 -20.22
N PRO A 214 -10.78 -2.01 -20.42
CA PRO A 214 -10.73 -3.20 -21.27
C PRO A 214 -11.64 -4.32 -20.77
N ALA A 215 -11.97 -4.36 -19.48
CA ALA A 215 -12.86 -5.37 -18.91
C ALA A 215 -14.31 -5.22 -19.38
N CYS A 216 -14.70 -4.05 -19.91
CA CYS A 216 -16.03 -3.85 -20.49
C CYS A 216 -16.17 -4.42 -21.90
N ASP A 217 -15.06 -4.70 -22.57
CA ASP A 217 -15.06 -5.28 -23.92
C ASP A 217 -14.90 -6.80 -23.89
N ALA A 218 -14.52 -7.35 -22.72
CA ALA A 218 -14.49 -8.79 -22.53
C ALA A 218 -15.92 -9.33 -22.66
N PRO A 219 -16.19 -10.28 -23.58
CA PRO A 219 -17.48 -10.95 -23.62
C PRO A 219 -17.71 -11.53 -22.22
N GLN A 220 -18.79 -11.09 -21.56
CA GLN A 220 -19.20 -11.70 -20.30
C GLN A 220 -19.38 -13.19 -20.58
N THR A 221 -18.45 -14.00 -20.09
CA THR A 221 -18.56 -15.46 -20.15
C THR A 221 -19.74 -15.84 -19.27
N THR A 222 -20.94 -15.79 -19.84
CA THR A 222 -22.11 -16.42 -19.27
C THR A 222 -21.81 -17.91 -19.31
N THR A 223 -21.56 -18.50 -18.15
CA THR A 223 -21.41 -19.95 -18.01
C THR A 223 -22.74 -20.59 -18.38
N LYS A 224 -22.97 -20.82 -19.66
CA LYS A 224 -24.09 -21.60 -20.18
C LYS A 224 -23.50 -22.90 -20.71
N THR A 225 -23.68 -23.96 -19.92
CA THR A 225 -23.36 -25.34 -20.28
C THR A 225 -24.17 -25.72 -21.52
N THR A 226 -23.57 -25.80 -22.71
CA THR A 226 -24.13 -26.59 -23.83
C THR A 226 -23.06 -27.04 -24.81
N THR A 227 -23.25 -28.29 -25.21
CA THR A 227 -22.52 -29.25 -26.03
C THR A 227 -21.99 -28.75 -27.38
N THR A 228 -20.78 -29.22 -27.68
CA THR A 228 -19.99 -29.06 -28.91
C THR A 228 -20.72 -29.58 -30.15
N THR A 229 -20.77 -28.79 -31.22
CA THR A 229 -20.80 -29.31 -32.60
C THR A 229 -20.00 -28.39 -33.50
N THR A 230 -18.95 -28.94 -34.10
CA THR A 230 -17.97 -28.27 -34.96
C THR A 230 -18.54 -28.11 -36.37
N THR A 231 -18.52 -26.90 -36.93
CA THR A 231 -18.66 -26.71 -38.39
C THR A 231 -17.74 -25.58 -38.85
N THR A 232 -16.79 -25.95 -39.69
CA THR A 232 -15.75 -25.08 -40.25
C THR A 232 -16.30 -24.36 -41.49
N THR A 233 -16.31 -23.02 -41.49
CA THR A 233 -16.48 -22.24 -42.73
C THR A 233 -15.40 -21.17 -42.80
N ARG A 234 -14.70 -21.14 -43.94
CA ARG A 234 -13.57 -20.26 -44.25
C ARG A 234 -14.09 -19.05 -45.03
N THR A 235 -13.90 -17.85 -44.50
CA THR A 235 -14.21 -16.59 -45.21
C THR A 235 -12.97 -15.70 -45.22
N THR A 236 -12.56 -15.30 -46.42
CA THR A 236 -11.42 -14.41 -46.69
C THR A 236 -11.91 -12.96 -46.64
N THR A 237 -11.32 -12.12 -45.80
CA THR A 237 -11.63 -10.67 -45.77
C THR A 237 -10.34 -9.84 -45.78
N THR A 238 -10.36 -8.79 -46.61
CA THR A 238 -9.28 -7.87 -46.94
C THR A 238 -8.93 -6.93 -45.79
N ALA A 239 -7.63 -6.70 -45.55
CA ALA A 239 -7.09 -5.95 -44.42
C ALA A 239 -7.25 -4.43 -44.58
N THR A 240 -7.83 -3.78 -43.56
CA THR A 240 -7.70 -2.34 -43.30
C THR A 240 -6.85 -2.18 -42.05
N THR A 241 -5.70 -1.51 -42.16
CA THR A 241 -4.71 -1.34 -41.08
C THR A 241 -5.24 -0.41 -40.01
N THR A 242 -5.89 -1.01 -39.00
CA THR A 242 -6.17 -0.39 -37.71
C THR A 242 -4.89 -0.51 -36.86
N PRO A 243 -4.45 0.54 -36.14
CA PRO A 243 -3.29 0.44 -35.26
C PRO A 243 -3.52 -0.68 -34.24
N GLU A 244 -2.59 -1.62 -34.21
CA GLU A 244 -2.67 -2.83 -33.40
C GLU A 244 -2.81 -2.46 -31.92
N PRO A 245 -3.81 -3.00 -31.19
CA PRO A 245 -3.98 -2.71 -29.78
C PRO A 245 -2.72 -3.13 -29.00
N PRO A 246 -2.34 -2.40 -27.92
CA PRO A 246 -1.16 -2.74 -27.13
C PRO A 246 -1.25 -4.19 -26.67
N SER A 247 -0.22 -4.99 -26.98
CA SER A 247 -0.23 -6.41 -26.66
C SER A 247 -0.27 -6.59 -25.13
N TYR A 248 -1.35 -7.23 -24.66
CA TYR A 248 -1.51 -7.58 -23.25
C TYR A 248 -1.06 -9.02 -23.08
N CYS A 249 0.09 -9.22 -22.44
CA CYS A 249 0.60 -10.57 -22.22
C CYS A 249 0.26 -11.05 -20.81
N VAL A 250 -0.58 -12.08 -20.72
CA VAL A 250 -0.90 -12.78 -19.47
C VAL A 250 -0.37 -14.19 -19.61
N SER A 251 0.53 -14.59 -18.73
CA SER A 251 0.83 -16.00 -18.53
C SER A 251 0.43 -16.41 -17.11
N THR A 252 -0.31 -17.50 -17.04
CA THR A 252 -0.61 -18.20 -15.80
C THR A 252 -0.19 -19.63 -16.02
N GLU A 253 0.95 -20.00 -15.45
CA GLU A 253 1.47 -21.36 -15.57
C GLU A 253 1.41 -22.08 -14.23
N LEU A 254 1.22 -23.39 -14.27
CA LEU A 254 1.40 -24.31 -13.16
C LEU A 254 2.60 -25.19 -13.52
N GLY A 255 3.63 -25.30 -12.69
CA GLY A 255 4.77 -26.14 -13.06
C GLY A 255 6.00 -26.05 -12.17
N THR A 256 7.06 -26.72 -12.62
CA THR A 256 8.37 -26.99 -11.99
C THR A 256 8.97 -25.84 -11.19
N ASN A 257 9.80 -26.20 -10.19
CA ASN A 257 10.45 -25.26 -9.27
C ASN A 257 11.43 -24.28 -9.94
N SER A 258 11.87 -24.57 -11.16
CA SER A 258 12.65 -23.67 -12.02
C SER A 258 11.83 -23.27 -13.25
N PHE A 259 11.89 -22.00 -13.63
CA PHE A 259 11.16 -21.48 -14.80
C PHE A 259 11.74 -20.14 -15.28
N ASN A 260 11.44 -19.81 -16.53
CA ASN A 260 11.90 -18.58 -17.17
C ASN A 260 10.70 -17.75 -17.64
N TYR A 261 10.68 -16.46 -17.30
CA TYR A 261 9.78 -15.49 -17.92
C TYR A 261 10.55 -14.63 -18.90
N THR A 262 10.00 -14.44 -20.08
CA THR A 262 10.48 -13.43 -21.02
C THR A 262 9.34 -12.50 -21.40
N THR A 263 9.69 -11.26 -21.71
CA THR A 263 8.77 -10.41 -22.48
C THR A 263 8.56 -11.00 -23.86
N PRO A 264 7.35 -10.92 -24.45
CA PRO A 264 7.13 -11.28 -25.84
C PRO A 264 8.16 -10.59 -26.74
N GLY A 265 8.86 -11.37 -27.55
CA GLY A 265 9.88 -10.87 -28.47
C GLY A 265 11.30 -10.77 -27.92
N TYR A 266 11.57 -10.97 -26.62
CA TYR A 266 12.94 -10.96 -26.09
C TYR A 266 13.85 -11.96 -26.83
N PRO A 267 15.11 -11.62 -27.18
CA PRO A 267 15.85 -10.38 -26.88
C PRO A 267 15.66 -9.24 -27.89
N LYS A 268 14.68 -9.33 -28.80
CA LYS A 268 14.33 -8.26 -29.73
C LYS A 268 13.54 -7.16 -29.01
N THR A 269 13.35 -6.04 -29.70
CA THR A 269 12.56 -4.91 -29.19
C THR A 269 11.13 -5.34 -28.88
N VAL A 270 10.68 -5.03 -27.67
CA VAL A 270 9.30 -5.17 -27.21
C VAL A 270 8.49 -4.00 -27.73
N ASP A 271 7.23 -4.25 -28.09
CA ASP A 271 6.34 -3.18 -28.55
C ASP A 271 6.17 -2.10 -27.47
N PRO A 272 6.30 -0.82 -27.82
CA PRO A 272 6.08 0.28 -26.88
C PRO A 272 4.71 0.17 -26.19
N ASN A 273 4.66 0.53 -24.90
CA ASN A 273 3.45 0.51 -24.07
C ASN A 273 2.84 -0.88 -23.81
N SER A 274 3.52 -1.97 -24.16
CA SER A 274 3.12 -3.32 -23.77
C SER A 274 2.98 -3.46 -22.26
N LYS A 275 1.92 -4.14 -21.82
CA LYS A 275 1.67 -4.43 -20.40
C LYS A 275 1.54 -5.92 -20.21
N CYS A 276 2.36 -6.45 -19.31
CA CYS A 276 2.43 -7.87 -19.05
C CYS A 276 2.18 -8.18 -17.57
N LYS A 277 1.45 -9.26 -17.31
CA LYS A 277 1.25 -9.81 -15.98
C LYS A 277 1.59 -11.30 -15.99
N TYR A 278 2.38 -11.69 -15.01
CA TYR A 278 2.82 -13.05 -14.80
C TYR A 278 2.37 -13.44 -13.39
N ASP A 279 1.51 -14.45 -13.29
CA ASP A 279 1.06 -15.01 -12.02
C ASP A 279 1.37 -16.50 -12.04
N ARG A 280 2.12 -16.99 -11.05
CA ARG A 280 2.43 -18.41 -10.95
C ARG A 280 2.13 -18.92 -9.57
N LYS A 281 1.30 -19.95 -9.54
CA LYS A 281 0.93 -20.69 -8.34
C LYS A 281 1.81 -21.93 -8.24
N PRO A 282 2.24 -22.32 -7.02
CA PRO A 282 3.07 -23.50 -6.85
C PRO A 282 2.32 -24.75 -7.31
N ALA A 283 3.06 -25.74 -7.83
CA ALA A 283 2.48 -26.97 -8.37
C ALA A 283 1.81 -27.83 -7.29
N GLN A 284 2.21 -27.70 -6.02
CA GLN A 284 1.58 -28.30 -4.83
C GLN A 284 1.85 -27.44 -3.58
N ASN A 285 1.27 -27.82 -2.42
CA ASN A 285 1.42 -27.23 -1.06
C ASN A 285 2.86 -27.22 -0.51
N THR A 286 3.87 -26.97 -1.34
CA THR A 286 5.26 -26.89 -0.91
C THR A 286 5.50 -25.56 -0.19
N ASP A 287 5.86 -25.70 1.07
CA ASP A 287 6.24 -24.64 1.97
C ASP A 287 7.46 -23.89 1.41
N ILE A 288 7.25 -22.62 1.04
CA ILE A 288 8.28 -21.58 0.94
C ILE A 288 9.51 -21.98 0.12
N ILE A 289 9.44 -21.80 -1.21
CA ILE A 289 10.62 -21.93 -2.06
C ILE A 289 11.30 -20.57 -2.17
N PHE A 290 12.55 -20.48 -1.72
CA PHE A 290 13.42 -19.38 -2.13
C PHE A 290 13.78 -19.56 -3.60
N THR A 291 13.45 -18.57 -4.43
CA THR A 291 14.01 -18.55 -5.78
C THR A 291 14.95 -17.38 -5.97
N LYS A 292 16.08 -17.69 -6.59
CA LYS A 292 16.98 -16.72 -7.18
C LYS A 292 16.38 -16.33 -8.52
N ALA A 293 15.94 -15.09 -8.65
CA ALA A 293 15.59 -14.54 -9.95
C ALA A 293 16.84 -13.87 -10.53
N GLN A 294 17.39 -14.43 -11.61
CA GLN A 294 18.41 -13.78 -12.43
C GLN A 294 17.69 -12.99 -13.52
N ILE A 295 17.84 -11.68 -13.48
CA ILE A 295 17.13 -10.76 -14.36
C ILE A 295 18.15 -10.13 -15.30
N SER A 296 18.07 -10.45 -16.59
CA SER A 296 18.87 -9.77 -17.61
C SER A 296 18.02 -8.67 -18.24
N LEU A 297 18.37 -7.42 -17.94
CA LEU A 297 17.60 -6.23 -18.33
C LEU A 297 18.27 -5.46 -19.46
N LYS A 298 17.52 -5.21 -20.53
CA LYS A 298 17.92 -4.28 -21.59
C LYS A 298 16.76 -3.34 -21.89
N PHE A 299 16.50 -2.48 -20.91
CA PHE A 299 15.37 -1.58 -20.89
C PHE A 299 15.62 -0.28 -21.63
N GLY A 300 14.55 0.29 -22.18
CA GLY A 300 14.47 1.74 -22.37
C GLY A 300 14.44 2.43 -21.00
N ALA A 301 14.81 3.71 -20.91
CA ALA A 301 14.84 4.46 -19.64
C ALA A 301 13.47 4.54 -18.92
N GLN A 302 12.39 4.11 -19.58
CA GLN A 302 11.01 4.19 -19.11
C GLN A 302 10.36 2.82 -18.86
N ASP A 303 11.04 1.71 -19.15
CA ASP A 303 10.49 0.38 -18.87
C ASP A 303 10.51 0.12 -17.37
N ARG A 304 9.50 -0.62 -16.90
CA ARG A 304 9.36 -0.98 -15.49
C ARG A 304 8.98 -2.44 -15.34
N ILE A 305 9.74 -3.16 -14.53
CA ILE A 305 9.36 -4.48 -14.02
C ILE A 305 9.09 -4.37 -12.52
N MET A 306 8.00 -4.97 -12.08
CA MET A 306 7.53 -4.95 -10.71
C MET A 306 7.36 -6.39 -10.26
N PHE A 307 8.15 -6.79 -9.26
CA PHE A 307 7.88 -8.01 -8.52
C PHE A 307 6.91 -7.64 -7.42
N GLN A 308 5.68 -8.10 -7.56
CA GLN A 308 4.69 -8.06 -6.53
C GLN A 308 4.86 -9.34 -5.70
N ASP A 309 5.97 -9.37 -4.97
CA ASP A 309 6.07 -10.23 -3.81
C ASP A 309 5.16 -9.65 -2.71
N THR A 310 4.53 -10.51 -1.93
CA THR A 310 3.73 -10.18 -0.75
C THR A 310 4.45 -9.31 0.30
N TYR A 311 5.77 -9.12 0.21
CA TYR A 311 6.58 -8.46 1.24
C TYR A 311 7.04 -7.04 0.88
N LEU A 312 7.46 -6.78 -0.36
CA LEU A 312 7.88 -5.46 -0.84
C LEU A 312 7.71 -5.40 -2.37
N PRO A 313 6.87 -4.49 -2.93
CA PRO A 313 6.84 -4.28 -4.36
C PRO A 313 8.18 -3.70 -4.80
N THR A 314 9.05 -4.56 -5.33
CA THR A 314 10.37 -4.14 -5.85
C THR A 314 10.21 -3.80 -7.33
N GLY A 315 10.38 -2.51 -7.62
CA GLY A 315 10.33 -1.98 -8.97
C GLY A 315 11.73 -1.71 -9.49
N PHE A 316 12.00 -2.19 -10.70
CA PHE A 316 13.24 -1.90 -11.41
C PHE A 316 12.93 -1.12 -12.68
N THR A 317 13.75 -0.11 -12.96
CA THR A 317 13.67 0.74 -14.16
C THR A 317 15.06 0.97 -14.75
N GLY A 318 15.15 1.09 -16.07
CA GLY A 318 16.40 1.38 -16.78
C GLY A 318 17.36 0.19 -16.90
N THR A 319 18.46 0.36 -17.64
CA THR A 319 19.43 -0.72 -17.86
C THR A 319 20.15 -1.06 -16.56
N GLN A 320 19.84 -2.22 -15.98
CA GLN A 320 20.63 -2.82 -14.91
C GLN A 320 21.26 -4.09 -15.48
N GLY A 321 22.48 -4.42 -15.04
CA GLY A 321 23.10 -5.70 -15.38
C GLY A 321 22.32 -6.88 -14.80
N ASP A 322 22.93 -8.06 -14.76
CA ASP A 322 22.29 -9.21 -14.14
C ASP A 322 21.99 -8.92 -12.67
N LEU A 323 20.70 -8.80 -12.36
CA LEU A 323 20.23 -8.60 -11.00
C LEU A 323 19.82 -9.94 -10.42
N VAL A 324 20.26 -10.17 -9.18
CA VAL A 324 19.84 -11.33 -8.39
C VAL A 324 18.91 -10.85 -7.30
N ILE A 325 17.66 -11.29 -7.32
CA ILE A 325 16.71 -11.09 -6.23
C ILE A 325 16.33 -12.42 -5.59
N TYR A 326 16.12 -12.37 -4.29
CA TYR A 326 15.59 -13.48 -3.49
C TYR A 326 14.19 -13.11 -3.03
N HIS A 327 13.22 -13.98 -3.26
CA HIS A 327 11.83 -13.79 -2.85
C HIS A 327 11.17 -15.12 -2.55
N LEU A 328 9.99 -15.04 -1.92
CA LEU A 328 9.17 -16.19 -1.63
C LEU A 328 8.06 -16.40 -2.65
N TRP A 329 7.64 -17.66 -2.78
CA TRP A 329 6.44 -18.02 -3.53
C TRP A 329 5.15 -17.76 -2.74
N PRO A 330 4.02 -17.43 -3.41
CA PRO A 330 3.83 -17.26 -4.86
C PRO A 330 4.31 -15.91 -5.39
N ILE A 331 4.66 -15.89 -6.67
CA ILE A 331 5.29 -14.72 -7.31
C ILE A 331 4.29 -14.12 -8.27
N LYS A 332 3.98 -12.85 -8.05
CA LYS A 332 3.30 -12.02 -9.05
C LYS A 332 4.31 -11.04 -9.61
N MET A 333 4.34 -10.93 -10.92
CA MET A 333 5.22 -9.99 -11.61
C MET A 333 4.41 -9.23 -12.64
N SER A 334 4.68 -7.93 -12.76
CA SER A 334 4.12 -7.12 -13.83
C SER A 334 5.21 -6.34 -14.53
N TYR A 335 5.03 -6.13 -15.83
CA TYR A 335 5.93 -5.36 -16.65
C TYR A 335 5.15 -4.34 -17.46
N THR A 336 5.75 -3.16 -17.63
CA THR A 336 5.22 -2.09 -18.46
C THR A 336 6.36 -1.55 -19.31
N ALA A 337 6.26 -1.73 -20.63
CA ALA A 337 7.17 -1.10 -21.57
C ALA A 337 6.90 0.41 -21.62
N GLY A 338 7.98 1.19 -21.70
CA GLY A 338 7.91 2.63 -21.93
C GLY A 338 7.54 2.97 -23.37
N ALA A 339 7.56 4.28 -23.68
CA ALA A 339 7.28 4.76 -25.03
C ALA A 339 8.45 4.52 -26.00
N THR A 340 9.67 4.40 -25.47
CA THR A 340 10.87 4.08 -26.24
C THR A 340 11.04 2.56 -26.32
N PRO A 341 11.23 1.97 -27.52
CA PRO A 341 11.45 0.53 -27.66
C PRO A 341 12.63 0.05 -26.80
N GLY A 342 12.37 -0.86 -25.87
CA GLY A 342 13.38 -1.60 -25.10
C GLY A 342 13.47 -3.05 -25.59
N GLN A 343 14.55 -3.77 -25.27
CA GLN A 343 14.69 -5.19 -25.61
C GLN A 343 13.95 -6.12 -24.63
N GLY A 344 13.31 -5.55 -23.59
CA GLY A 344 12.53 -6.28 -22.60
C GLY A 344 13.38 -6.94 -21.52
N PHE A 345 12.92 -8.08 -20.99
CA PHE A 345 13.63 -8.82 -19.94
C PHE A 345 13.55 -10.33 -20.14
N SER A 346 14.51 -11.03 -19.52
CA SER A 346 14.43 -12.44 -19.18
C SER A 346 14.66 -12.60 -17.68
N VAL A 347 13.73 -13.24 -16.98
CA VAL A 347 13.87 -13.64 -15.58
C VAL A 347 13.95 -15.15 -15.50
N THR A 348 15.08 -15.65 -15.04
CA THR A 348 15.26 -17.08 -14.73
C THR A 348 15.11 -17.25 -13.23
N HIS A 349 14.09 -17.99 -12.81
CA HIS A 349 13.92 -18.39 -11.43
C HIS A 349 14.52 -19.75 -11.22
N THR A 350 15.52 -19.83 -10.35
CA THR A 350 16.08 -21.10 -9.87
C THR A 350 15.82 -21.25 -8.38
N PRO A 351 15.41 -22.43 -7.89
CA PRO A 351 15.40 -22.70 -6.46
C PRO A 351 16.80 -22.44 -5.90
N VAL A 352 16.87 -21.72 -4.79
CA VAL A 352 18.15 -21.56 -4.09
C VAL A 352 18.45 -22.88 -3.40
N THR A 353 19.45 -23.61 -3.91
CA THR A 353 19.99 -24.81 -3.27
C THR A 353 21.27 -24.45 -2.53
N GLY A 354 21.41 -24.87 -1.27
CA GLY A 354 22.68 -24.77 -0.55
C GLY A 354 22.95 -23.46 0.21
N LEU A 355 21.94 -22.65 0.59
CA LEU A 355 22.19 -21.68 1.67
C LEU A 355 22.59 -22.45 2.94
N PRO A 356 23.34 -21.84 3.88
CA PRO A 356 23.59 -22.46 5.17
C PRO A 356 22.26 -22.79 5.82
N THR A 357 22.11 -24.01 6.31
CA THR A 357 21.11 -24.26 7.35
C THR A 357 21.41 -23.31 8.52
N PRO A 358 20.43 -22.51 8.98
CA PRO A 358 18.98 -22.64 8.79
C PRO A 358 18.31 -21.67 7.77
N CYS A 359 19.05 -20.91 6.94
CA CYS A 359 18.49 -19.89 6.03
C CYS A 359 17.64 -20.41 4.86
N ASN A 360 17.66 -21.71 4.56
CA ASN A 360 16.95 -22.33 3.43
C ASN A 360 15.44 -22.56 3.68
N GLY A 361 14.76 -21.74 4.49
CA GLY A 361 13.35 -21.97 4.78
C GLY A 361 13.11 -23.17 5.71
N GLU A 362 14.01 -23.39 6.66
CA GLU A 362 13.80 -24.42 7.68
C GLU A 362 12.46 -24.20 8.41
N THR A 363 11.76 -25.30 8.62
CA THR A 363 10.53 -25.32 9.41
C THR A 363 10.83 -25.81 10.82
N PHE A 364 10.68 -24.91 11.79
CA PHE A 364 10.77 -25.22 13.21
C PHE A 364 9.37 -25.55 13.74
N ASN A 365 9.09 -26.85 13.88
CA ASN A 365 7.89 -27.31 14.59
C ASN A 365 8.15 -27.26 16.09
N MET A 366 7.50 -26.32 16.78
CA MET A 366 7.66 -26.09 18.20
C MET A 366 6.72 -26.98 19.03
N THR A 367 7.18 -27.39 20.20
CA THR A 367 6.37 -28.09 21.20
C THR A 367 5.69 -27.12 22.17
N THR A 368 4.69 -27.58 22.91
CA THR A 368 3.94 -26.75 23.86
C THR A 368 4.88 -26.22 24.95
N ARG A 369 4.98 -24.89 25.09
CA ARG A 369 5.90 -24.15 25.99
C ARG A 369 7.37 -24.12 25.55
N GLU A 370 7.68 -24.52 24.33
CA GLU A 370 9.04 -24.38 23.81
C GLU A 370 9.41 -22.90 23.62
N SER A 371 10.69 -22.61 23.84
CA SER A 371 11.32 -21.36 23.42
C SER A 371 12.59 -21.66 22.65
N ARG A 372 12.80 -20.98 21.54
CA ARG A 372 13.97 -21.16 20.67
C ARG A 372 14.63 -19.81 20.39
N PHE A 373 15.96 -19.81 20.38
CA PHE A 373 16.76 -18.67 19.96
C PHE A 373 17.22 -18.90 18.52
N ILE A 374 16.95 -17.92 17.65
CA ILE A 374 17.36 -17.91 16.25
C ILE A 374 18.40 -16.81 16.13
N LYS A 375 19.62 -17.21 15.74
CA LYS A 375 20.76 -16.30 15.58
C LYS A 375 21.05 -16.09 14.11
N ASN A 376 21.67 -14.97 13.78
CA ASN A 376 22.18 -14.70 12.44
C ASN A 376 23.14 -15.83 12.01
N PRO A 377 22.76 -16.71 11.08
CA PRO A 377 23.62 -17.80 10.65
C PRO A 377 24.67 -17.34 9.63
N LEU A 378 24.66 -16.05 9.26
CA LEU A 378 25.49 -15.47 8.21
C LEU A 378 26.76 -14.81 8.74
N VAL A 379 27.05 -14.96 10.04
CA VAL A 379 28.31 -14.48 10.62
C VAL A 379 29.46 -15.24 9.94
N GLY A 380 30.22 -14.54 9.09
CA GLY A 380 31.34 -15.10 8.32
C GLY A 380 31.01 -15.49 6.87
N TYR A 381 29.80 -15.22 6.37
CA TYR A 381 29.47 -15.51 4.97
C TYR A 381 30.04 -14.42 4.02
N PRO A 382 30.73 -14.77 2.93
CA PRO A 382 31.42 -13.80 2.08
C PRO A 382 30.49 -12.98 1.15
N GLU A 383 29.22 -13.36 0.99
CA GLU A 383 28.32 -12.72 0.03
C GLU A 383 27.71 -11.40 0.52
N LYS A 384 27.77 -10.36 -0.32
CA LYS A 384 27.42 -8.97 0.04
C LYS A 384 25.92 -8.72 0.31
N SER A 385 25.04 -9.66 0.01
CA SER A 385 23.60 -9.54 0.25
C SER A 385 23.00 -10.93 0.41
N VAL A 386 22.43 -11.21 1.58
CA VAL A 386 21.81 -12.50 1.86
C VAL A 386 20.40 -12.27 2.38
N SER A 387 19.49 -13.14 1.96
CA SER A 387 18.12 -13.21 2.45
C SER A 387 17.90 -14.55 3.12
N CYS A 388 17.31 -14.54 4.31
CA CYS A 388 16.98 -15.74 5.07
C CYS A 388 15.52 -15.71 5.48
N ALA A 389 14.88 -16.87 5.52
CA ALA A 389 13.59 -17.02 6.16
C ALA A 389 13.49 -18.32 6.94
N PHE A 390 12.66 -18.25 7.98
CA PHE A 390 12.43 -19.33 8.92
C PHE A 390 10.93 -19.51 9.09
N LYS A 391 10.40 -20.70 8.81
CA LYS A 391 9.01 -21.03 9.12
C LYS A 391 8.97 -21.59 10.54
N ILE A 392 8.12 -21.05 11.40
CA ILE A 392 7.97 -21.53 12.77
C ILE A 392 6.50 -21.86 12.98
N VAL A 393 6.25 -23.08 13.43
CA VAL A 393 4.91 -23.64 13.59
C VAL A 393 4.73 -24.05 15.04
N ALA A 394 3.85 -23.36 15.76
CA ALA A 394 3.35 -23.75 17.07
C ALA A 394 2.26 -24.83 16.95
N PRO A 395 2.02 -25.61 18.03
CA PRO A 395 0.91 -26.55 18.08
C PRO A 395 -0.44 -25.87 17.81
N THR A 396 -1.41 -26.62 17.27
CA THR A 396 -2.76 -26.12 17.01
C THR A 396 -3.36 -25.47 18.26
N GLY A 397 -3.96 -24.28 18.10
CA GLY A 397 -4.56 -23.52 19.20
C GLY A 397 -3.56 -22.71 20.04
N LYS A 398 -2.26 -22.78 19.73
CA LYS A 398 -1.22 -21.93 20.34
C LYS A 398 -0.79 -20.79 19.44
N ARG A 399 -0.19 -19.77 20.04
CA ARG A 399 0.41 -18.62 19.35
C ARG A 399 1.90 -18.57 19.62
N LEU A 400 2.60 -17.73 18.88
CA LEU A 400 4.01 -17.48 19.07
C LEU A 400 4.19 -16.06 19.61
N THR A 401 5.10 -15.87 20.55
CA THR A 401 5.61 -14.56 20.94
C THR A 401 7.03 -14.42 20.45
N ILE A 402 7.33 -13.31 19.78
CA ILE A 402 8.61 -13.04 19.14
C ILE A 402 9.20 -11.78 19.77
N ILE A 403 10.49 -11.82 20.08
CA ILE A 403 11.23 -10.69 20.64
C ILE A 403 12.66 -10.66 20.08
N GLY A 404 13.09 -9.51 19.60
CA GLY A 404 14.48 -9.25 19.24
C GLY A 404 15.33 -9.09 20.50
N ILE A 405 16.23 -10.02 20.76
CA ILE A 405 17.14 -9.96 21.91
C ILE A 405 18.36 -9.08 21.57
N LYS A 406 18.85 -9.20 20.34
CA LYS A 406 19.93 -8.37 19.80
C LYS A 406 19.55 -7.98 18.38
N MET A 407 19.34 -6.69 18.13
CA MET A 407 18.94 -6.16 16.83
C MET A 407 19.99 -5.14 16.38
N GLY A 408 21.20 -5.60 16.10
CA GLY A 408 22.30 -4.75 15.62
C GLY A 408 22.16 -4.32 14.15
N LEU A 409 20.94 -4.27 13.62
CA LEU A 409 20.67 -4.04 12.19
C LEU A 409 21.15 -2.65 11.76
N THR A 410 21.79 -2.55 10.60
CA THR A 410 22.07 -1.24 9.98
C THR A 410 20.82 -0.66 9.33
N SER A 411 20.86 0.61 8.91
CA SER A 411 19.76 1.28 8.19
C SER A 411 19.39 0.63 6.84
N LYS A 412 20.18 -0.34 6.37
CA LYS A 412 19.93 -1.09 5.12
C LYS A 412 19.48 -2.54 5.38
N GLU A 413 19.39 -2.94 6.64
CA GLU A 413 19.03 -4.29 7.05
C GLU A 413 17.67 -4.25 7.72
N TYR A 414 16.85 -5.26 7.46
CA TYR A 414 15.55 -5.35 8.11
C TYR A 414 15.21 -6.79 8.48
N PHE A 415 14.46 -6.89 9.57
CA PHE A 415 13.93 -8.15 10.07
C PHE A 415 12.42 -8.02 10.27
N ALA A 416 11.65 -8.91 9.66
CA ALA A 416 10.19 -8.89 9.70
C ALA A 416 9.63 -10.25 10.09
N ALA A 417 8.44 -10.26 10.69
CA ALA A 417 7.66 -11.46 10.95
C ALA A 417 6.31 -11.37 10.25
N LYS A 418 5.89 -12.46 9.62
CA LYS A 418 4.58 -12.59 8.98
C LYS A 418 3.80 -13.72 9.62
N SER A 419 2.61 -13.44 10.13
CA SER A 419 1.68 -14.48 10.59
C SER A 419 0.47 -14.60 9.66
N TYR A 420 0.08 -15.84 9.37
CA TYR A 420 -0.99 -16.15 8.42
C TYR A 420 -2.34 -16.33 9.10
N LEU A 421 -3.35 -15.55 8.73
CA LEU A 421 -4.75 -15.93 8.90
C LEU A 421 -5.36 -16.32 7.54
N PRO A 422 -6.39 -17.17 7.51
CA PRO A 422 -7.06 -17.57 6.27
C PRO A 422 -7.59 -16.42 5.41
N THR A 423 -7.81 -15.24 6.01
CA THR A 423 -8.41 -14.07 5.35
C THR A 423 -7.55 -12.82 5.40
N ASN A 424 -6.47 -12.78 6.19
CA ASN A 424 -5.65 -11.59 6.42
C ASN A 424 -4.18 -11.96 6.69
N GLU A 425 -3.26 -11.12 6.25
CA GLU A 425 -1.83 -11.23 6.55
C GLU A 425 -1.43 -10.14 7.54
N PHE A 426 -0.69 -10.50 8.59
CA PHE A 426 -0.20 -9.55 9.59
C PHE A 426 1.32 -9.50 9.56
N PHE A 427 1.85 -8.28 9.46
CA PHE A 427 3.28 -7.99 9.36
C PHE A 427 3.72 -7.16 10.55
N GLU A 428 4.80 -7.59 11.19
CA GLU A 428 5.42 -6.82 12.27
C GLU A 428 6.94 -6.78 12.07
N THR A 429 7.51 -5.58 12.15
CA THR A 429 8.96 -5.41 12.23
C THR A 429 9.42 -5.98 13.56
N VAL A 430 10.35 -6.94 13.53
CA VAL A 430 10.87 -7.50 14.76
C VAL A 430 11.69 -6.43 15.46
N SER A 431 11.33 -6.14 16.70
CA SER A 431 12.01 -5.16 17.55
C SER A 431 12.37 -5.78 18.89
N THR A 432 12.98 -5.01 19.77
CA THR A 432 13.24 -5.44 21.15
C THR A 432 11.98 -5.54 22.00
N ASN A 433 10.85 -5.00 21.54
CA ASN A 433 9.57 -5.18 22.19
C ASN A 433 8.93 -6.51 21.74
N PRO A 434 8.45 -7.35 22.67
CA PRO A 434 7.79 -8.59 22.33
C PRO A 434 6.44 -8.33 21.65
N PHE A 435 6.10 -9.16 20.67
CA PHE A 435 4.75 -9.20 20.09
C PHE A 435 4.27 -10.63 19.92
N SER A 436 2.95 -10.82 19.92
CA SER A 436 2.32 -12.13 19.76
C SER A 436 1.66 -12.26 18.39
N THR A 437 1.92 -13.39 17.72
CA THR A 437 1.36 -13.69 16.42
C THR A 437 -0.14 -13.95 16.52
N VAL A 438 -0.88 -13.63 15.46
CA VAL A 438 -2.32 -13.92 15.40
C VAL A 438 -2.63 -15.37 15.03
N SER A 439 -1.64 -16.11 14.53
CA SER A 439 -1.77 -17.53 14.17
C SER A 439 -0.67 -18.39 14.77
N ASN A 440 -0.84 -19.71 14.67
CA ASN A 440 0.14 -20.68 15.12
C ASN A 440 1.33 -20.83 14.16
N THR A 441 1.35 -20.13 13.02
CA THR A 441 2.44 -20.19 12.05
C THR A 441 2.96 -18.80 11.76
N VAL A 442 4.26 -18.61 11.89
CA VAL A 442 4.94 -17.38 11.52
C VAL A 442 6.09 -17.68 10.57
N ILE A 443 6.33 -16.79 9.62
CA ILE A 443 7.58 -16.77 8.88
C ILE A 443 8.37 -15.54 9.31
N LEU A 444 9.61 -15.76 9.71
CA LEU A 444 10.58 -14.73 10.00
C LEU A 444 11.44 -14.46 8.77
N TYR A 445 11.72 -13.20 8.49
CA TYR A 445 12.51 -12.71 7.35
C TYR A 445 13.67 -11.89 7.82
N TYR A 446 14.84 -12.16 7.28
CA TYR A 446 16.00 -11.29 7.35
C TYR A 446 16.47 -10.96 5.95
N ILE A 447 16.59 -9.67 5.64
CA ILE A 447 17.31 -9.20 4.46
C ILE A 447 18.39 -8.25 4.95
N GLY A 448 19.63 -8.56 4.60
CA GLY A 448 20.75 -7.71 4.99
C GLY A 448 22.04 -8.01 4.25
N SER A 449 23.06 -7.22 4.56
CA SER A 449 24.42 -7.47 4.10
C SER A 449 25.13 -8.45 5.04
N SER A 450 26.15 -9.15 4.53
CA SER A 450 26.97 -10.04 5.36
C SER A 450 27.88 -9.31 6.36
N THR A 451 27.84 -7.98 6.42
CA THR A 451 28.68 -7.20 7.32
C THR A 451 28.20 -7.33 8.77
N TYR A 452 28.55 -8.46 9.39
CA TYR A 452 28.82 -8.65 10.83
C TYR A 452 27.84 -8.08 11.86
N THR A 453 26.59 -7.79 11.55
CA THR A 453 25.62 -7.39 12.56
C THR A 453 25.02 -8.63 13.20
N PRO A 454 25.47 -9.05 14.41
CA PRO A 454 24.85 -10.16 15.10
C PRO A 454 23.44 -9.76 15.48
N TRP A 455 22.47 -10.50 14.97
CA TRP A 455 21.11 -10.46 15.46
C TRP A 455 20.74 -11.78 16.12
N GLU A 456 19.89 -11.69 17.13
CA GLU A 456 19.37 -12.83 17.89
C GLU A 456 17.92 -12.55 18.26
N ILE A 457 17.04 -13.50 17.97
CA ILE A 457 15.61 -13.43 18.21
C ILE A 457 15.21 -14.61 19.05
N LYS A 458 14.38 -14.37 20.06
CA LYS A 458 13.73 -15.42 20.83
C LYS A 458 12.29 -15.56 20.35
N VAL A 459 11.89 -16.80 20.10
CA VAL A 459 10.52 -17.18 19.76
C VAL A 459 10.02 -18.16 20.81
N SER A 460 8.83 -17.92 21.35
CA SER A 460 8.23 -18.69 22.44
C SER A 460 6.79 -19.07 22.12
N VAL A 461 6.37 -20.30 22.42
CA VAL A 461 4.97 -20.73 22.30
C VAL A 461 4.16 -20.23 23.50
N VAL A 462 3.03 -19.58 23.25
CA VAL A 462 2.07 -19.09 24.27
C VAL A 462 0.73 -19.78 24.12
#